data_AF-A0A7Y3G384-F1
#
_entry.id   AF-A0A7Y3G384-F1
#
_cell.length_a   1.000
_cell.length_b   1.000
_cell.length_c   1.000
_cell.angle_alpha   90.00
_cell.angle_beta   90.00
_cell.angle_gamma   90.00
#
_symmetry.space_group_name_H-M   'P 1'
#
loop_
_entity.id
_entity.type
_entity.pdbx_description
1 polymer ?
#
loop_
_entity_poly.entity_id
_entity_poly.type
_entity_poly.pdbx_seq_one_letter_code
_entity_poly.pdbx_strand_id
1 'polypeptide(L)'
;MTQTATRTRYQWFVRLWGAAELFHIIGNPTEILRGSPAGVAQIVMLLLAGSILWKPHRTSLLALASLQLLVTIAKAPFLGNHEVILWLISLCIVLSILVKGDDWLAAFVPAARTTLIIAYSFIAFSKLNTGFLDPSTSCAPILASEIGSMAGITILGNGPLSYLAIYGSLIAELAIPIMLITRARFGVAFALGFHLILALEPRGHIYDFSSTLVPLFLLFLPDDVALDAESRFGRFAQHVA
;
A
#
# COMPACT_ATOMS: atom_id res chain seq x y z
N MET A 1 -19.95 -9.38 10.11
CA MET A 1 -19.75 -7.92 10.03
C MET A 1 -21.09 -7.24 10.16
N THR A 2 -21.18 -6.18 10.97
CA THR A 2 -22.37 -5.32 10.98
C THR A 2 -22.40 -4.46 9.72
N GLN A 3 -23.59 -4.09 9.24
CA GLN A 3 -23.76 -3.28 8.03
C GLN A 3 -22.97 -1.96 8.10
N THR A 4 -22.92 -1.35 9.29
CA THR A 4 -22.14 -0.14 9.56
C THR A 4 -20.63 -0.35 9.39
N ALA A 5 -20.06 -1.41 9.97
CA ALA A 5 -18.63 -1.69 9.85
C ALA A 5 -18.22 -1.98 8.40
N THR A 6 -19.07 -2.70 7.65
CA THR A 6 -18.87 -2.93 6.21
C THR A 6 -18.83 -1.63 5.43
N ARG A 7 -19.76 -0.71 5.71
CA ARG A 7 -19.82 0.62 5.06
C ARG A 7 -18.59 1.47 5.37
N THR A 8 -18.16 1.53 6.63
CA THR A 8 -16.96 2.26 7.04
C THR A 8 -15.72 1.72 6.34
N ARG A 9 -15.53 0.39 6.35
CA ARG A 9 -14.38 -0.27 5.68
C ARG A 9 -14.38 0.01 4.17
N TYR A 10 -15.54 -0.05 3.53
CA TYR A 10 -15.68 0.34 2.12
C TYR A 10 -15.21 1.77 1.88
N GLN A 11 -15.74 2.74 2.64
CA GLN A 11 -15.41 4.15 2.42
C GLN A 11 -13.92 4.43 2.62
N TRP A 12 -13.32 3.88 3.67
CA TRP A 12 -11.88 4.02 3.93
C TRP A 12 -11.07 3.37 2.84
N PHE A 13 -11.35 2.11 2.51
CA PHE A 13 -10.61 1.38 1.48
C PHE A 13 -10.65 2.11 0.15
N VAL A 14 -11.84 2.46 -0.35
CA VAL A 14 -11.98 3.07 -1.68
C VAL A 14 -11.28 4.42 -1.75
N ARG A 15 -11.41 5.28 -0.72
CA ARG A 15 -10.70 6.56 -0.68
C ARG A 15 -9.18 6.39 -0.63
N LEU A 16 -8.70 5.53 0.26
CA LEU A 16 -7.25 5.30 0.39
C LEU A 16 -6.66 4.58 -0.83
N TRP A 17 -7.44 3.73 -1.50
CA TRP A 17 -7.07 3.13 -2.77
C TRP A 17 -6.95 4.18 -3.87
N GLY A 18 -7.91 5.11 -3.96
CA GLY A 18 -7.81 6.27 -4.84
C GLY A 18 -6.59 7.15 -4.54
N ALA A 19 -6.26 7.36 -3.27
CA ALA A 19 -5.05 8.08 -2.87
C ALA A 19 -3.77 7.33 -3.29
N ALA A 20 -3.74 6.01 -3.10
CA ALA A 20 -2.61 5.17 -3.50
C ALA A 20 -2.35 5.23 -5.01
N GLU A 21 -3.40 5.10 -5.82
CA GLU A 21 -3.33 5.23 -7.28
C GLU A 21 -2.84 6.63 -7.71
N LEU A 22 -3.29 7.67 -7.01
CA LEU A 22 -2.80 9.04 -7.25
C LEU A 22 -1.29 9.15 -6.97
N PHE A 23 -0.83 8.66 -5.81
CA PHE A 23 0.60 8.66 -5.46
C PHE A 23 1.43 7.83 -6.44
N HIS A 24 0.90 6.68 -6.89
CA HIS A 24 1.56 5.83 -7.87
C HIS A 24 1.79 6.56 -9.20
N ILE A 25 0.76 7.21 -9.74
CA ILE A 25 0.88 7.90 -11.02
C ILE A 25 1.77 9.15 -10.89
N ILE A 26 1.65 9.90 -9.78
CA ILE A 26 2.53 11.05 -9.50
C ILE A 26 3.98 10.62 -9.36
N GLY A 27 4.24 9.48 -8.71
CA GLY A 27 5.59 8.93 -8.54
C GLY A 27 6.18 8.34 -9.82
N ASN A 28 5.34 7.97 -10.79
CA ASN A 28 5.77 7.30 -12.02
C ASN A 28 5.16 7.97 -13.28
N PRO A 29 5.44 9.26 -13.55
CA PRO A 29 4.78 10.00 -14.62
C PRO A 29 5.34 9.69 -16.02
N THR A 30 6.31 8.77 -16.14
CA THR A 30 7.07 8.50 -17.36
C THR A 30 6.20 8.27 -18.59
N GLU A 31 5.14 7.47 -18.48
CA GLU A 31 4.26 7.17 -19.61
C GLU A 31 3.38 8.36 -20.02
N ILE A 32 2.95 9.17 -19.04
CA ILE A 32 2.27 10.46 -19.28
C ILE A 32 3.21 11.41 -20.03
N LEU A 33 4.45 11.57 -19.56
CA LEU A 33 5.43 12.48 -20.16
C LEU A 33 5.83 12.07 -21.58
N ARG A 34 5.79 10.76 -21.88
CA ARG A 34 6.01 10.23 -23.23
C ARG A 34 4.81 10.38 -24.15
N GLY A 35 3.63 10.72 -23.62
CA GLY A 35 2.38 10.77 -24.39
C GLY A 35 1.97 9.40 -24.94
N SER A 36 2.33 8.31 -24.27
CA SER A 36 1.98 6.96 -24.71
C SER A 36 0.47 6.68 -24.51
N PRO A 37 -0.11 5.67 -25.19
CA PRO A 37 -1.48 5.25 -24.89
C PRO A 37 -1.69 4.88 -23.42
N ALA A 38 -0.68 4.28 -22.77
CA ALA A 38 -0.70 4.01 -21.33
C ALA A 38 -0.71 5.31 -20.50
N GLY A 39 0.03 6.33 -20.93
CA GLY A 39 0.00 7.66 -20.34
C GLY A 39 -1.39 8.32 -20.41
N VAL A 40 -2.08 8.22 -21.55
CA VAL A 40 -3.46 8.71 -21.69
C VAL A 40 -4.40 7.99 -20.72
N ALA A 41 -4.27 6.65 -20.61
CA ALA A 41 -5.04 5.88 -19.65
C ALA A 41 -4.74 6.28 -18.20
N GLN A 42 -3.48 6.56 -17.85
CA GLN A 42 -3.10 7.07 -16.53
C GLN A 42 -3.70 8.45 -16.21
N ILE A 43 -3.84 9.35 -17.20
CA ILE A 43 -4.56 10.61 -16.99
C ILE A 43 -6.03 10.34 -16.63
N VAL A 44 -6.69 9.40 -17.32
CA VAL A 44 -8.07 9.00 -16.98
C VAL A 44 -8.12 8.40 -15.57
N MET A 45 -7.14 7.58 -15.20
CA MET A 45 -7.04 7.02 -13.85
C MET A 45 -6.86 8.11 -12.78
N LEU A 46 -6.06 9.16 -13.03
CA LEU A 46 -5.93 10.31 -12.13
C LEU A 46 -7.28 10.99 -11.90
N LEU A 47 -8.06 11.20 -12.96
CA LEU A 47 -9.41 11.79 -12.85
C LEU A 47 -10.35 10.88 -12.05
N LEU A 48 -10.30 9.56 -12.28
CA LEU A 48 -11.10 8.59 -11.54
C LEU A 48 -10.70 8.54 -10.06
N ALA A 49 -9.40 8.51 -9.75
CA ALA A 49 -8.87 8.56 -8.40
C ALA A 49 -9.31 9.84 -7.67
N GLY A 50 -9.21 11.00 -8.32
CA GLY A 50 -9.73 12.27 -7.81
C GLY A 50 -11.24 12.23 -7.55
N SER A 51 -12.01 11.65 -8.46
CA SER A 51 -13.47 11.49 -8.30
C SER A 51 -13.82 10.63 -7.08
N ILE A 52 -13.04 9.57 -6.83
CA ILE A 52 -13.22 8.64 -5.71
C ILE A 52 -12.91 9.32 -4.38
N LEU A 53 -11.84 10.11 -4.32
CA LEU A 53 -11.46 10.89 -3.14
C LEU A 53 -12.56 11.86 -2.76
N TRP A 54 -13.13 12.56 -3.75
CA TRP A 54 -14.28 13.44 -3.55
C TRP A 54 -15.51 12.67 -3.08
N LYS A 55 -15.90 11.62 -3.83
CA LYS A 55 -17.08 10.81 -3.53
C LYS A 55 -16.85 9.35 -3.95
N PRO A 56 -16.75 8.41 -2.99
CA PRO A 56 -16.42 7.02 -3.30
C PRO A 56 -17.58 6.32 -4.03
N HIS A 57 -17.42 6.12 -5.33
CA HIS A 57 -18.39 5.44 -6.20
C HIS A 57 -17.86 4.09 -6.69
N ARG A 58 -18.71 3.06 -6.64
CA ARG A 58 -18.38 1.69 -7.08
C ARG A 58 -18.02 1.64 -8.57
N THR A 59 -18.70 2.41 -9.41
CA THR A 59 -18.42 2.47 -10.85
C THR A 59 -17.07 3.10 -11.14
N SER A 60 -16.72 4.21 -10.48
CA SER A 60 -15.39 4.81 -10.60
C SER A 60 -14.30 3.86 -10.12
N LEU A 61 -14.51 3.15 -9.01
CA LEU A 61 -13.58 2.14 -8.51
C LEU A 61 -13.39 0.99 -9.51
N LEU A 62 -14.47 0.48 -10.08
CA LEU A 62 -14.40 -0.59 -11.08
C LEU A 62 -13.64 -0.12 -12.33
N ALA A 63 -13.93 1.09 -12.81
CA ALA A 63 -13.24 1.67 -13.96
C ALA A 63 -11.75 1.87 -13.68
N LEU A 64 -11.39 2.40 -12.51
CA LEU A 64 -10.01 2.61 -12.08
C LEU A 64 -9.25 1.28 -12.01
N ALA A 65 -9.81 0.28 -11.32
CA ALA A 65 -9.21 -1.05 -11.21
C ALA A 65 -9.06 -1.72 -12.59
N SER A 66 -10.05 -1.59 -13.47
CA SER A 66 -9.98 -2.15 -14.82
C SER A 66 -8.88 -1.51 -15.67
N LEU A 67 -8.73 -0.18 -15.59
CA LEU A 67 -7.65 0.53 -16.27
C LEU A 67 -6.28 0.16 -15.69
N GLN A 68 -6.15 0.05 -14.36
CA GLN A 68 -4.90 -0.38 -13.71
C GLN A 68 -4.43 -1.75 -14.25
N LEU A 69 -5.36 -2.70 -14.46
CA LEU A 69 -5.03 -3.99 -15.06
C LEU A 69 -4.43 -3.84 -16.46
N LEU A 70 -5.06 -3.05 -17.32
CA LEU A 70 -4.63 -2.83 -18.70
C LEU A 70 -3.29 -2.08 -18.78
N VAL A 71 -3.13 -1.03 -17.98
CA VAL A 71 -1.92 -0.21 -17.93
C VAL A 71 -0.73 -1.03 -17.44
N THR A 72 -0.90 -1.83 -16.38
CA THR A 72 0.20 -2.66 -15.87
C THR A 72 0.63 -3.70 -16.91
N ILE A 73 -0.31 -4.32 -17.65
CA ILE A 73 0.02 -5.26 -18.74
C ILE A 73 0.82 -4.54 -19.84
N ALA A 74 0.43 -3.31 -20.19
CA ALA A 74 1.15 -2.52 -21.20
C ALA A 74 2.57 -2.12 -20.76
N LYS A 75 2.82 -2.00 -19.46
CA LYS A 75 4.15 -1.68 -18.89
C LYS A 75 5.05 -2.91 -18.73
N ALA A 76 4.51 -4.13 -18.82
CA ALA A 76 5.30 -5.35 -18.73
C ALA A 76 6.37 -5.42 -19.83
N PRO A 77 7.56 -5.99 -19.57
CA PRO A 77 7.95 -6.77 -18.39
C PRO A 77 8.62 -5.96 -17.25
N PHE A 78 8.73 -4.64 -17.36
CA PHE A 78 9.47 -3.82 -16.39
C PHE A 78 8.56 -3.24 -15.31
N LEU A 79 8.22 -4.08 -14.33
CA LEU A 79 7.27 -3.74 -13.26
C LEU A 79 7.94 -3.75 -11.88
N GLY A 80 7.62 -2.76 -11.05
CA GLY A 80 7.96 -2.79 -9.62
C GLY A 80 7.07 -3.75 -8.84
N ASN A 81 7.53 -4.21 -7.67
CA ASN A 81 6.76 -5.11 -6.81
C ASN A 81 5.40 -4.53 -6.39
N HIS A 82 5.32 -3.22 -6.11
CA HIS A 82 4.04 -2.57 -5.79
C HIS A 82 3.07 -2.56 -6.98
N GLU A 83 3.56 -2.46 -8.21
CA GLU A 83 2.70 -2.51 -9.39
C GLU A 83 2.03 -3.87 -9.56
N VAL A 84 2.77 -4.94 -9.25
CA VAL A 84 2.20 -6.30 -9.22
C VAL A 84 1.14 -6.41 -8.13
N ILE A 85 1.35 -5.79 -6.95
CA ILE A 85 0.34 -5.74 -5.89
C ILE A 85 -0.89 -4.94 -6.32
N LEU A 86 -0.70 -3.74 -6.89
CA LEU A 86 -1.77 -2.91 -7.46
C LEU A 86 -2.59 -3.70 -8.48
N TRP A 87 -1.91 -4.44 -9.37
CA TRP A 87 -2.56 -5.30 -10.35
C TRP A 87 -3.37 -6.43 -9.72
N LEU A 88 -2.79 -7.17 -8.77
CA LEU A 88 -3.48 -8.28 -8.09
C LEU A 88 -4.69 -7.79 -7.28
N ILE A 89 -4.59 -6.66 -6.59
CA ILE A 89 -5.71 -6.08 -5.84
C ILE A 89 -6.77 -5.54 -6.80
N SER A 90 -6.39 -4.90 -7.90
CA SER A 90 -7.32 -4.47 -8.94
C SER A 90 -8.07 -5.65 -9.54
N LEU A 91 -7.40 -6.79 -9.75
CA LEU A 91 -8.02 -8.02 -10.18
C LEU A 91 -9.03 -8.54 -9.14
N CYS A 92 -8.66 -8.54 -7.86
CA CYS A 92 -9.58 -8.89 -6.78
C CYS A 92 -10.82 -7.99 -6.77
N ILE A 93 -10.67 -6.67 -6.97
CA ILE A 93 -11.79 -5.71 -7.05
C ILE A 93 -12.71 -6.06 -8.21
N VAL A 94 -12.16 -6.17 -9.42
CA VAL A 94 -12.92 -6.44 -10.65
C VAL A 94 -13.69 -7.74 -10.52
N LEU A 95 -13.01 -8.84 -10.17
CA LEU A 95 -13.64 -10.15 -10.05
C LEU A 95 -14.71 -10.18 -8.96
N SER A 96 -14.44 -9.56 -7.80
CA SER A 96 -15.43 -9.52 -6.71
C SER A 96 -16.67 -8.74 -7.12
N ILE A 97 -16.51 -7.59 -7.77
CA ILE A 97 -17.63 -6.74 -8.23
C ILE A 97 -18.46 -7.45 -9.30
N LEU A 98 -17.81 -8.13 -10.25
CA LEU A 98 -18.49 -8.84 -11.34
C LEU A 98 -19.22 -10.10 -10.87
N VAL A 99 -18.64 -10.85 -9.93
CA VAL A 99 -19.21 -12.13 -9.47
C VAL A 99 -20.25 -11.93 -8.37
N LYS A 100 -20.04 -10.99 -7.45
CA LYS A 100 -20.88 -10.84 -6.24
C LYS A 100 -21.76 -9.60 -6.23
N GLY A 101 -21.64 -8.72 -7.22
CA GLY A 101 -22.53 -7.57 -7.30
C GLY A 101 -22.38 -6.66 -6.07
N ASP A 102 -23.49 -6.40 -5.38
CA ASP A 102 -23.51 -5.54 -4.20
C ASP A 102 -22.79 -6.13 -2.98
N ASP A 103 -22.66 -7.46 -2.90
CA ASP A 103 -21.95 -8.16 -1.80
C ASP A 103 -20.45 -8.39 -2.10
N TRP A 104 -19.89 -7.63 -3.04
CA TRP A 104 -18.51 -7.81 -3.47
C TRP A 104 -17.47 -7.67 -2.36
N LEU A 105 -17.74 -6.89 -1.30
CA LEU A 105 -16.81 -6.73 -0.18
C LEU A 105 -16.57 -8.04 0.58
N ALA A 106 -17.59 -8.91 0.68
CA ALA A 106 -17.45 -10.20 1.33
C ALA A 106 -16.49 -11.14 0.58
N ALA A 107 -16.39 -11.01 -0.75
CA ALA A 107 -15.40 -11.73 -1.57
C ALA A 107 -14.05 -10.99 -1.63
N PHE A 108 -14.07 -9.67 -1.74
CA PHE A 108 -12.87 -8.86 -1.92
C PHE A 108 -11.97 -8.86 -0.69
N VAL A 109 -12.52 -8.62 0.50
CA VAL A 109 -11.72 -8.47 1.73
C VAL A 109 -10.84 -9.71 2.00
N PRO A 110 -11.34 -10.95 2.00
CA PRO A 110 -10.48 -12.12 2.23
C PRO A 110 -9.45 -12.30 1.11
N ALA A 111 -9.81 -12.03 -0.15
CA ALA A 111 -8.88 -12.12 -1.28
C ALA A 111 -7.73 -11.10 -1.14
N ALA A 112 -8.05 -9.83 -0.89
CA ALA A 112 -7.07 -8.75 -0.71
C ALA A 112 -6.15 -8.99 0.51
N ARG A 113 -6.70 -9.45 1.63
CA ARG A 113 -5.92 -9.86 2.81
C ARG A 113 -4.94 -10.98 2.47
N THR A 114 -5.41 -12.00 1.75
CA THR A 114 -4.58 -13.15 1.34
C THR A 114 -3.47 -12.70 0.40
N THR A 115 -3.80 -11.89 -0.62
CA THR A 115 -2.82 -11.27 -1.52
C THR A 115 -1.75 -10.50 -0.76
N LEU A 116 -2.14 -9.68 0.23
CA LEU A 116 -1.19 -8.93 1.04
C LEU A 116 -0.25 -9.85 1.83
N ILE A 117 -0.79 -10.86 2.52
CA ILE A 117 0.04 -11.81 3.29
C ILE A 117 1.03 -12.53 2.39
N ILE A 118 0.59 -13.01 1.23
CA ILE A 118 1.45 -13.70 0.26
C ILE A 118 2.54 -12.74 -0.24
N ALA A 119 2.17 -11.55 -0.70
CA ALA A 119 3.12 -10.56 -1.20
C ALA A 119 4.16 -10.19 -0.13
N TYR A 120 3.72 -9.92 1.11
CA TYR A 120 4.63 -9.63 2.23
C TYR A 120 5.57 -10.77 2.57
N SER A 121 5.07 -12.00 2.53
CA SER A 121 5.88 -13.19 2.79
C SER A 121 6.97 -13.32 1.73
N PHE A 122 6.67 -13.03 0.46
CA PHE A 122 7.67 -13.00 -0.61
C PHE A 122 8.66 -11.84 -0.48
N ILE A 123 8.21 -10.65 -0.05
CA ILE A 123 9.09 -9.50 0.21
C ILE A 123 10.10 -9.87 1.31
N ALA A 124 9.62 -10.38 2.45
CA ALA A 124 10.48 -10.80 3.55
C ALA A 124 11.41 -11.96 3.14
N PHE A 125 10.86 -12.96 2.42
CA PHE A 125 11.64 -14.09 1.93
C PHE A 125 12.76 -13.66 0.98
N SER A 126 12.52 -12.67 0.11
CA SER A 126 13.54 -12.16 -0.81
C SER A 126 14.74 -11.55 -0.10
N LYS A 127 14.62 -11.21 1.19
CA LYS A 127 15.71 -10.71 2.04
C LYS A 127 16.43 -11.79 2.85
N LEU A 128 15.94 -13.02 2.83
CA LEU A 128 16.59 -14.16 3.49
C LEU A 128 17.69 -14.76 2.59
N ASN A 129 18.64 -13.93 2.19
CA ASN A 129 19.78 -14.34 1.37
C ASN A 129 21.07 -13.64 1.82
N THR A 130 22.21 -14.22 1.49
CA THR A 130 23.53 -13.72 1.92
C THR A 130 23.86 -12.33 1.39
N GLY A 131 23.37 -11.96 0.20
CA GLY A 131 23.55 -10.61 -0.34
C GLY A 131 22.82 -9.56 0.48
N PHE A 132 21.54 -9.79 0.81
CA PHE A 132 20.82 -8.83 1.66
C PHE A 132 21.43 -8.68 3.06
N LEU A 133 22.03 -9.76 3.60
CA LEU A 133 22.69 -9.76 4.90
C LEU A 133 24.10 -9.14 4.89
N ASP A 134 24.67 -8.88 3.71
CA ASP A 134 25.96 -8.21 3.54
C ASP A 134 25.77 -6.69 3.42
N PRO A 135 26.31 -5.87 4.35
CA PRO A 135 26.22 -4.41 4.28
C PRO A 135 26.75 -3.77 2.99
N SER A 136 27.63 -4.46 2.25
CA SER A 136 28.18 -3.95 0.99
C SER A 136 27.23 -4.09 -0.21
N THR A 137 26.24 -4.99 -0.13
CA THR A 137 25.26 -5.22 -1.21
C THR A 137 23.82 -5.00 -0.80
N SER A 138 23.53 -4.89 0.49
CA SER A 138 22.21 -4.62 1.02
C SER A 138 21.73 -3.19 0.71
N CYS A 139 20.47 -3.05 0.29
CA CYS A 139 19.84 -1.75 0.15
C CYS A 139 19.47 -1.11 1.49
N ALA A 140 19.39 -1.89 2.58
CA ALA A 140 18.87 -1.38 3.85
C ALA A 140 19.75 -0.27 4.47
N PRO A 141 21.10 -0.38 4.53
CA PRO A 141 21.93 0.71 5.04
C PRO A 141 21.87 1.98 4.18
N ILE A 142 21.69 1.82 2.86
CA ILE A 142 21.57 2.95 1.92
C ILE A 142 20.30 3.74 2.25
N LEU A 143 19.14 3.08 2.22
CA LEU A 143 17.84 3.70 2.49
C LEU A 143 17.80 4.29 3.92
N ALA A 144 18.32 3.55 4.89
CA ALA A 144 18.40 4.05 6.27
C ALA A 144 19.29 5.29 6.39
N SER A 145 20.40 5.36 5.65
CA SER A 145 21.26 6.53 5.63
C SER A 145 20.62 7.72 4.92
N GLU A 146 19.78 7.50 3.91
CA GLU A 146 19.04 8.55 3.23
C GLU A 146 18.00 9.18 4.17
N ILE A 147 17.26 8.36 4.90
CA ILE A 147 16.37 8.82 5.98
C ILE A 147 17.17 9.52 7.09
N GLY A 148 18.24 8.89 7.57
CA GLY A 148 19.08 9.40 8.66
C GLY A 148 19.78 10.73 8.34
N SER A 149 20.05 11.00 7.07
CA SER A 149 20.67 12.25 6.62
C SER A 149 19.85 13.49 6.97
N MET A 150 18.52 13.36 7.07
CA MET A 150 17.63 14.43 7.53
C MET A 150 17.90 14.85 8.98
N ALA A 151 18.50 13.96 9.78
CA ALA A 151 18.92 14.20 11.15
C ALA A 151 20.45 14.31 11.30
N GLY A 152 21.19 14.38 10.19
CA GLY A 152 22.66 14.44 10.20
C GLY A 152 23.34 13.10 10.59
N ILE A 153 22.64 11.97 10.48
CA ILE A 153 23.15 10.64 10.84
C ILE A 153 23.49 9.87 9.57
N THR A 154 24.74 9.41 9.44
CA THR A 154 25.18 8.52 8.36
C THR A 154 25.20 7.07 8.85
N ILE A 155 24.37 6.22 8.26
CA ILE A 155 24.27 4.80 8.59
C ILE A 155 25.15 3.95 7.68
N LEU A 156 25.22 4.31 6.39
CA LEU A 156 26.03 3.61 5.41
C LEU A 156 27.51 3.69 5.79
N GLY A 157 28.19 2.55 5.77
CA GLY A 157 29.61 2.45 6.18
C GLY A 157 29.84 2.39 7.69
N ASN A 158 28.81 2.64 8.52
CA ASN A 158 28.85 2.38 9.95
C ASN A 158 28.40 0.94 10.22
N GLY A 159 29.34 0.04 10.53
CA GLY A 159 29.07 -1.40 10.68
C GLY A 159 27.87 -1.72 11.58
N PRO A 160 27.88 -1.32 12.87
CA PRO A 160 26.76 -1.57 13.78
C PRO A 160 25.41 -1.01 13.28
N LEU A 161 25.38 0.24 12.80
CA LEU A 161 24.13 0.85 12.31
C LEU A 161 23.64 0.21 11.00
N SER A 162 24.55 -0.21 10.14
CA SER A 162 24.23 -0.93 8.90
C SER A 162 23.57 -2.27 9.21
N TYR A 163 24.15 -3.05 10.12
CA TYR A 163 23.52 -4.30 10.56
C TYR A 163 22.18 -4.07 11.26
N LEU A 164 22.04 -3.00 12.04
CA LEU A 164 20.76 -2.62 12.63
C LEU A 164 19.69 -2.35 11.57
N ALA A 165 20.03 -1.63 10.49
CA ALA A 165 19.10 -1.39 9.37
C ALA A 165 18.72 -2.69 8.65
N ILE A 166 19.70 -3.56 8.38
CA ILE A 166 19.49 -4.87 7.74
C ILE A 166 18.55 -5.74 8.56
N TYR A 167 18.94 -6.05 9.80
CA TYR A 167 18.18 -6.95 10.65
C TYR A 167 16.87 -6.31 11.12
N GLY A 168 16.85 -5.01 11.36
CA GLY A 168 15.63 -4.28 11.72
C GLY A 168 14.56 -4.36 10.64
N SER A 169 14.92 -4.10 9.38
CA SER A 169 13.98 -4.21 8.27
C SER A 169 13.55 -5.66 8.00
N LEU A 170 14.46 -6.63 8.09
CA LEU A 170 14.14 -8.05 7.93
C LEU A 170 13.18 -8.55 9.01
N ILE A 171 13.46 -8.24 10.28
CA ILE A 171 12.60 -8.61 11.42
C ILE A 171 11.23 -7.95 11.26
N ALA A 172 11.18 -6.67 10.90
CA ALA A 172 9.92 -5.98 10.70
C ALA A 172 9.06 -6.65 9.61
N GLU A 173 9.65 -6.96 8.46
CA GLU A 173 8.92 -7.57 7.34
C GLU A 173 8.51 -9.02 7.59
N LEU A 174 9.25 -9.78 8.39
CA LEU A 174 8.82 -11.10 8.87
C LEU A 174 7.71 -10.99 9.92
N ALA A 175 7.79 -10.00 10.82
CA ALA A 175 6.83 -9.83 11.90
C ALA A 175 5.47 -9.35 11.42
N ILE A 176 5.41 -8.45 10.43
CA ILE A 176 4.16 -7.86 9.91
C ILE A 176 3.13 -8.94 9.52
N PRO A 177 3.38 -9.89 8.60
CA PRO A 177 2.37 -10.88 8.22
C PRO A 177 1.93 -11.76 9.40
N ILE A 178 2.87 -12.15 10.28
CA ILE A 178 2.56 -12.95 11.47
C ILE A 178 1.65 -12.17 12.42
N MET A 179 1.94 -10.90 12.67
CA MET A 179 1.15 -10.04 13.55
C MET A 179 -0.21 -9.69 12.93
N LEU A 180 -0.31 -9.51 11.61
CA LEU A 180 -1.59 -9.28 10.93
C LEU A 180 -2.53 -10.47 11.10
N ILE A 181 -2.01 -11.70 11.12
CA ILE A 181 -2.79 -12.93 11.32
C ILE A 181 -3.15 -13.15 12.80
N THR A 182 -2.18 -13.00 13.70
CA THR A 182 -2.32 -13.42 15.10
C THR A 182 -2.77 -12.29 16.05
N ARG A 183 -2.42 -11.05 15.74
CA ARG A 183 -2.59 -9.86 16.60
C ARG A 183 -2.90 -8.62 15.77
N ALA A 184 -3.94 -8.71 14.93
CA ALA A 184 -4.23 -7.76 13.85
C ALA A 184 -4.14 -6.27 14.25
N ARG A 185 -4.63 -5.87 15.43
CA ARG A 185 -4.53 -4.47 15.92
C ARG A 185 -3.08 -3.98 15.97
N PHE A 186 -2.22 -4.78 16.61
CA PHE A 186 -0.80 -4.47 16.73
C PHE A 186 -0.07 -4.64 15.40
N GLY A 187 -0.46 -5.64 14.60
CA GLY A 187 0.09 -5.84 13.26
C GLY A 187 -0.14 -4.64 12.34
N VAL A 188 -1.37 -4.11 12.33
CA VAL A 188 -1.71 -2.89 11.56
C VAL A 188 -0.93 -1.69 12.08
N ALA A 189 -0.92 -1.45 13.39
CA ALA A 189 -0.18 -0.31 13.96
C ALA A 189 1.32 -0.37 13.65
N PHE A 190 1.92 -1.56 13.79
CA PHE A 190 3.34 -1.78 13.52
C PHE A 190 3.65 -1.61 12.02
N ALA A 191 2.84 -2.20 11.14
CA ALA A 191 3.02 -2.06 9.68
C ALA A 191 2.88 -0.60 9.22
N LEU A 192 1.89 0.14 9.73
CA LEU A 192 1.72 1.57 9.42
C LEU A 192 2.89 2.40 9.95
N GLY A 193 3.37 2.14 11.16
CA GLY A 193 4.54 2.86 11.71
C GLY A 193 5.82 2.59 10.91
N PHE A 194 6.07 1.34 10.54
CA PHE A 194 7.18 0.96 9.68
C PHE A 194 7.11 1.65 8.31
N HIS A 195 5.94 1.61 7.66
CA HIS A 195 5.73 2.25 6.36
C HIS A 195 5.77 3.77 6.40
N LEU A 196 5.35 4.38 7.51
CA LEU A 196 5.48 5.82 7.69
C LEU A 196 6.95 6.24 7.68
N ILE A 197 7.81 5.51 8.40
CA ILE A 197 9.25 5.77 8.42
C ILE A 197 9.85 5.56 7.03
N LEU A 198 9.52 4.45 6.37
CA LEU A 198 10.02 4.16 5.02
C LEU A 198 9.57 5.18 3.98
N ALA A 199 8.35 5.69 4.08
CA ALA A 199 7.81 6.69 3.16
C ALA A 199 8.53 8.05 3.26
N LEU A 200 9.32 8.31 4.31
CA LEU A 200 10.15 9.51 4.43
C LEU A 200 11.44 9.42 3.60
N GLU A 201 11.76 8.27 3.03
CA GLU A 201 12.93 8.11 2.19
C GLU A 201 12.78 8.96 0.91
N PRO A 202 13.70 9.90 0.64
CA PRO A 202 13.49 10.97 -0.33
C PRO A 202 13.76 10.62 -1.81
N ARG A 203 14.44 9.51 -2.11
CA ARG A 203 15.03 9.24 -3.44
C ARG A 203 14.50 7.97 -4.12
N GLY A 204 14.22 6.93 -3.35
CA GLY A 204 13.78 5.62 -3.83
C GLY A 204 12.27 5.52 -4.09
N HIS A 205 11.52 6.61 -3.94
CA HIS A 205 10.06 6.64 -4.14
C HIS A 205 9.31 5.60 -3.29
N ILE A 206 9.83 5.27 -2.10
CA ILE A 206 9.23 4.26 -1.21
C ILE A 206 7.85 4.69 -0.70
N TYR A 207 7.52 5.99 -0.77
CA TYR A 207 6.17 6.48 -0.51
C TYR A 207 5.13 5.86 -1.45
N ASP A 208 5.46 5.57 -2.71
CA ASP A 208 4.54 4.94 -3.66
C ASP A 208 4.19 3.53 -3.20
N PHE A 209 5.23 2.73 -2.96
CA PHE A 209 5.10 1.39 -2.38
C PHE A 209 4.29 1.41 -1.08
N SER A 210 4.60 2.34 -0.17
CA SER A 210 3.92 2.46 1.12
C SER A 210 2.45 2.86 0.96
N SER A 211 2.15 3.79 0.05
CA SER A 211 0.78 4.25 -0.21
C SER A 211 -0.13 3.11 -0.68
N THR A 212 0.40 2.17 -1.46
CA THR A 212 -0.31 0.96 -1.92
C THR A 212 -0.68 0.03 -0.76
N LEU A 213 0.18 -0.08 0.26
CA LEU A 213 -0.01 -1.04 1.35
C LEU A 213 -0.92 -0.53 2.47
N VAL A 214 -0.93 0.78 2.73
CA VAL A 214 -1.78 1.42 3.76
C VAL A 214 -3.25 0.99 3.68
N PRO A 215 -3.96 1.10 2.54
CA PRO A 215 -5.36 0.66 2.45
C PRO A 215 -5.52 -0.83 2.77
N LEU A 216 -4.53 -1.66 2.42
CA LEU A 216 -4.57 -3.11 2.62
C LEU A 216 -4.36 -3.49 4.09
N PHE A 217 -3.48 -2.81 4.82
CA PHE A 217 -3.34 -3.03 6.27
C PHE A 217 -4.63 -2.72 7.01
N LEU A 218 -5.30 -1.62 6.66
CA LEU A 218 -6.57 -1.26 7.31
C LEU A 218 -7.68 -2.29 7.08
N LEU A 219 -7.59 -3.12 6.03
CA LEU A 219 -8.51 -4.24 5.86
C LEU A 219 -8.42 -5.24 7.00
N PHE A 220 -7.29 -5.37 7.70
CA PHE A 220 -7.11 -6.27 8.86
C PHE A 220 -7.66 -5.69 10.17
N LEU A 221 -8.05 -4.43 10.20
CA LEU A 221 -8.52 -3.79 11.44
C LEU A 221 -9.80 -4.49 11.94
N PRO A 222 -9.86 -4.87 13.23
CA PRO A 222 -11.07 -5.42 13.84
C PRO A 222 -12.25 -4.44 13.76
N ASP A 223 -13.47 -4.97 13.62
CA ASP A 223 -14.67 -4.16 13.41
C ASP A 223 -14.89 -3.14 14.55
N ASP A 224 -14.59 -3.50 15.80
CA ASP A 224 -14.77 -2.60 16.95
C ASP A 224 -13.81 -1.40 16.93
N VAL A 225 -12.56 -1.62 16.49
CA VAL A 225 -11.57 -0.53 16.35
C VAL A 225 -11.92 0.37 15.17
N ALA A 226 -12.38 -0.20 14.05
CA ALA A 226 -12.80 0.57 12.89
C ALA A 226 -13.99 1.49 13.23
N LEU A 227 -14.96 0.99 13.98
CA LEU A 227 -16.13 1.75 14.41
C LEU A 227 -15.78 2.84 15.45
N ASP A 228 -14.90 2.55 16.42
CA ASP A 228 -14.45 3.56 17.39
C ASP A 228 -13.73 4.72 16.70
N ALA A 229 -12.80 4.42 15.79
CA ALA A 229 -12.07 5.44 15.03
C ALA A 229 -13.01 6.32 14.20
N GLU A 230 -13.97 5.74 13.47
CA GLU A 230 -14.99 6.51 12.73
C GLU A 230 -15.79 7.42 13.67
N SER A 231 -16.18 6.93 14.85
CA SER A 231 -16.92 7.73 15.83
C SER A 231 -16.09 8.93 16.34
N ARG A 232 -14.79 8.75 16.54
CA ARG A 232 -13.86 9.81 16.99
C ARG A 232 -13.65 10.85 15.91
N PHE A 233 -13.46 10.42 14.66
CA PHE A 233 -13.36 11.33 13.51
C PHE A 233 -14.64 12.15 13.33
N GLY A 234 -15.81 11.52 13.44
CA GLY A 234 -17.10 12.22 13.37
C GLY A 234 -17.23 13.28 14.46
N ARG A 235 -16.85 12.96 15.71
CA ARG A 235 -16.83 13.94 16.80
C ARG A 235 -15.85 15.08 16.52
N PHE A 236 -14.63 14.80 16.08
CA PHE A 236 -13.65 15.83 15.76
C PHE A 236 -14.13 16.79 14.67
N ALA A 237 -14.69 16.25 13.58
CA ALA A 237 -15.23 17.07 12.49
C ALA A 237 -16.35 18.02 12.96
N GLN A 238 -17.17 17.60 13.92
CA GLN A 238 -18.21 18.46 14.53
C GLN A 238 -17.64 19.58 15.42
N HIS A 239 -16.42 19.47 15.92
CA HIS A 239 -15.79 20.50 16.74
C HIS A 239 -15.00 21.53 15.91
N VAL A 240 -14.68 21.20 14.65
CA VAL A 240 -13.86 22.02 13.75
C VAL A 240 -14.71 22.73 12.67
N ALA A 241 -15.94 22.28 12.45
CA ALA A 241 -16.93 22.93 11.59
C ALA A 241 -17.77 23.96 12.36
#